data_AF-A0A4Y1ZAK6-F1
#
_entry.id   AF-A0A4Y1ZAK6-F1
#
_cell.length_a   1.000
_cell.length_b   1.000
_cell.length_c   1.000
_cell.angle_alpha   90.00
_cell.angle_beta   90.00
_cell.angle_gamma   90.00
#
_symmetry.space_group_name_H-M   'P 1'
#
loop_
_entity.id
_entity.type
_entity.pdbx_description
1 polymer ?
#
loop_
_entity_poly.entity_id
_entity_poly.type
_entity_poly.pdbx_seq_one_letter_code
_entity_poly.pdbx_strand_id
1 'polypeptide(L)'
;MAVDENKLADFEKATPELKEYAPYFDKLLLRKPHRLHPEAEKTIKAFSEVLDAPYTIYSRSKLADMQFHPVTDSKGTSLPMSFTLYENRYASSRDTTLRRNAYASFTETLATYTNTFAAVYAAEVAKTIALAKLRGYKSATEYMLQEQQVSESMYMNQLDIIYKELAPHMRRYAKIKQKSLKLDRMTYADLLAPIDTSAPQTTFTDSKKVLLEALEIMGPEYHAIIEEGLNNRWVDYGDNIGKSTGGFCSSPYGAHSYILMTWTGDIRNILTLAHEFGHAGHFMLSQSIKS
;
A
#
# COMPACT_ATOMS: atom_id res chain seq x y z
N MET A 1 -2.66 -18.16 -23.09
CA MET A 1 -2.75 -19.53 -23.62
C MET A 1 -3.46 -20.39 -22.59
N ALA A 2 -4.38 -21.27 -22.98
CA ALA A 2 -4.93 -22.27 -22.07
C ALA A 2 -3.92 -23.42 -21.99
N VAL A 3 -3.54 -23.84 -20.79
CA VAL A 3 -2.62 -24.97 -20.60
C VAL A 3 -3.40 -26.28 -20.76
N ASP A 4 -2.97 -27.11 -21.69
CA ASP A 4 -3.46 -28.47 -21.86
C ASP A 4 -2.70 -29.37 -20.87
N GLU A 5 -3.42 -30.01 -19.95
CA GLU A 5 -2.84 -30.82 -18.86
C GLU A 5 -2.10 -32.04 -19.41
N ASN A 6 -2.60 -32.63 -20.49
CA ASN A 6 -1.96 -33.78 -21.12
C ASN A 6 -0.64 -33.36 -21.77
N LYS A 7 -0.64 -32.22 -22.48
CA LYS A 7 0.59 -31.67 -23.07
C LYS A 7 1.59 -31.23 -22.01
N LEU A 8 1.13 -30.63 -20.92
CA LEU A 8 2.01 -30.26 -19.81
C LEU A 8 2.67 -31.50 -19.20
N ALA A 9 1.89 -32.56 -18.94
CA ALA A 9 2.42 -33.82 -18.42
C ALA A 9 3.42 -34.47 -19.39
N ASP A 10 3.19 -34.39 -20.70
CA ASP A 10 4.14 -34.88 -21.71
C ASP A 10 5.43 -34.04 -21.75
N PHE A 11 5.33 -32.71 -21.60
CA PHE A 11 6.50 -31.84 -21.48
C PHE A 11 7.28 -32.11 -20.20
N GLU A 12 6.63 -32.31 -19.06
CA GLU A 12 7.30 -32.63 -17.79
C GLU A 12 8.02 -33.98 -17.83
N LYS A 13 7.51 -34.96 -18.61
CA LYS A 13 8.20 -36.23 -18.86
C LYS A 13 9.41 -36.06 -19.78
N ALA A 14 9.27 -35.24 -20.82
CA ALA A 14 10.34 -35.00 -21.80
C ALA A 14 11.43 -34.05 -21.28
N THR A 15 11.11 -33.19 -20.33
CA THR A 15 11.98 -32.16 -19.76
C THR A 15 11.80 -32.13 -18.23
N PRO A 16 12.49 -33.02 -17.49
CA PRO A 16 12.36 -33.12 -16.04
C PRO A 16 12.64 -31.81 -15.28
N GLU A 17 13.43 -30.91 -15.85
CA GLU A 17 13.74 -29.58 -15.33
C GLU A 17 12.49 -28.70 -15.20
N LEU A 18 11.42 -28.97 -15.97
CA LEU A 18 10.16 -28.23 -15.87
C LEU A 18 9.49 -28.33 -14.49
N LYS A 19 9.86 -29.33 -13.68
CA LYS A 19 9.38 -29.49 -12.31
C LYS A 19 9.72 -28.28 -11.42
N GLU A 20 10.81 -27.57 -11.71
CA GLU A 20 11.16 -26.34 -10.98
C GLU A 20 10.08 -25.25 -11.15
N TYR A 21 9.37 -25.26 -12.28
CA TYR A 21 8.30 -24.32 -12.60
C TYR A 21 6.90 -24.84 -12.23
N ALA A 22 6.77 -25.97 -11.53
CA ALA A 22 5.48 -26.51 -11.11
C ALA A 22 4.59 -25.47 -10.42
N PRO A 23 5.08 -24.61 -9.49
CA PRO A 23 4.25 -23.59 -8.87
C PRO A 23 3.66 -22.57 -9.86
N TYR A 24 4.33 -22.32 -10.99
CA TYR A 24 3.81 -21.45 -12.05
C TYR A 24 2.68 -22.14 -12.82
N PHE A 25 2.88 -23.41 -13.20
CA PHE A 25 1.87 -24.18 -13.93
C PHE A 25 0.63 -24.45 -13.08
N ASP A 26 0.79 -24.76 -11.80
CA ASP A 26 -0.32 -24.96 -10.86
C ASP A 26 -1.23 -23.73 -10.81
N LYS A 27 -0.65 -22.52 -10.79
CA LYS A 27 -1.41 -21.26 -10.86
C LYS A 27 -2.19 -21.11 -12.17
N LEU A 28 -1.60 -21.51 -13.30
CA LEU A 28 -2.27 -21.46 -14.60
C LEU A 28 -3.43 -22.46 -14.67
N LEU A 29 -3.22 -23.67 -14.16
CA LEU A 29 -4.25 -24.72 -14.10
C LEU A 29 -5.40 -24.33 -13.18
N LEU A 30 -5.11 -23.73 -12.01
CA LEU A 30 -6.13 -23.21 -11.10
C LEU A 30 -7.04 -22.16 -11.75
N ARG A 31 -6.50 -21.32 -12.65
CA ARG A 31 -7.25 -20.29 -13.37
C ARG A 31 -7.98 -20.81 -14.60
N LYS A 32 -7.61 -21.99 -15.10
CA LYS A 32 -8.12 -22.56 -16.36
C LYS A 32 -9.65 -22.67 -16.40
N PRO A 33 -10.36 -23.14 -15.35
CA PRO A 33 -11.82 -23.21 -15.35
C PRO A 33 -12.52 -21.85 -15.48
N HIS A 34 -11.83 -20.77 -15.11
CA HIS A 34 -12.34 -19.39 -15.10
C HIS A 34 -11.86 -18.55 -16.29
N ARG A 35 -11.22 -19.21 -17.27
CA ARG A 35 -10.75 -18.58 -18.49
C ARG A 35 -11.87 -18.62 -19.54
N LEU A 36 -12.11 -17.49 -20.19
CA LEU A 36 -13.11 -17.39 -21.25
C LEU A 36 -12.54 -17.95 -22.56
N HIS A 37 -13.44 -18.11 -23.55
CA HIS A 37 -13.04 -18.38 -24.92
C HIS A 37 -12.02 -17.33 -25.41
N PRO A 38 -10.99 -17.70 -26.20
CA PRO A 38 -9.94 -16.78 -26.63
C PRO A 38 -10.43 -15.45 -27.23
N GLU A 39 -11.49 -15.48 -28.05
CA GLU A 39 -12.08 -14.26 -28.60
C GLU A 39 -12.67 -13.35 -27.51
N ALA A 40 -13.33 -13.90 -26.50
CA ALA A 40 -13.86 -13.10 -25.38
C ALA A 40 -12.74 -12.50 -24.53
N GLU A 41 -11.66 -13.25 -24.28
CA GLU A 41 -10.46 -12.73 -23.60
C GLU A 41 -9.82 -11.59 -24.40
N LYS A 42 -9.74 -11.73 -25.73
CA LYS A 42 -9.23 -10.69 -26.63
C LYS A 42 -10.11 -9.45 -26.60
N THR A 43 -11.43 -9.61 -26.60
CA THR A 43 -12.38 -8.50 -26.45
C THR A 43 -12.18 -7.76 -25.13
N ILE A 44 -12.17 -8.48 -23.99
CA ILE A 44 -11.94 -7.86 -22.68
C ILE A 44 -10.60 -7.11 -22.67
N LYS A 45 -9.55 -7.70 -23.24
CA LYS A 45 -8.23 -7.05 -23.31
C LYS A 45 -8.26 -5.78 -24.17
N ALA A 46 -9.00 -5.76 -25.27
CA ALA A 46 -9.17 -4.57 -26.10
C ALA A 46 -9.89 -3.42 -25.36
N PHE A 47 -10.71 -3.72 -24.36
CA PHE A 47 -11.39 -2.74 -23.51
C PHE A 47 -10.63 -2.41 -22.22
N SER A 48 -9.38 -2.83 -22.04
CA SER A 48 -8.69 -2.67 -20.74
C SER A 48 -8.65 -1.22 -20.26
N GLU A 49 -8.40 -0.26 -21.16
CA GLU A 49 -8.39 1.16 -20.80
C GLU A 49 -9.77 1.64 -20.29
N VAL A 50 -10.86 1.20 -20.92
CA VAL A 50 -12.23 1.53 -20.48
C VAL A 50 -12.54 0.87 -19.14
N LEU A 51 -12.08 -0.37 -18.94
CA LEU A 51 -12.25 -1.12 -17.70
C LEU A 51 -11.41 -0.55 -16.54
N ASP A 52 -10.27 0.08 -16.84
CA ASP A 52 -9.38 0.73 -15.86
C ASP A 52 -9.75 2.21 -15.60
N ALA A 53 -10.66 2.77 -16.40
CA ALA A 53 -11.10 4.15 -16.29
C ALA A 53 -11.59 4.56 -14.89
N PRO A 54 -12.35 3.74 -14.13
CA PRO A 54 -12.76 4.12 -12.76
C PRO A 54 -11.58 4.47 -11.86
N TYR A 55 -10.51 3.66 -11.87
CA TYR A 55 -9.32 3.93 -11.07
C TYR A 55 -8.58 5.19 -11.55
N THR A 56 -8.46 5.37 -12.87
CA THR A 56 -7.79 6.55 -13.45
C THR A 56 -8.55 7.84 -13.12
N ILE A 57 -9.88 7.83 -13.19
CA ILE A 57 -10.72 8.98 -12.83
C ILE A 57 -10.57 9.28 -11.33
N TYR A 58 -10.68 8.26 -10.46
CA TYR A 58 -10.46 8.42 -9.02
C TYR A 58 -9.09 9.07 -8.71
N SER A 59 -8.03 8.54 -9.31
CA SER A 59 -6.66 8.99 -9.08
C SER A 59 -6.46 10.45 -9.53
N ARG A 60 -6.91 10.80 -10.75
CA ARG A 60 -6.79 12.17 -11.28
C ARG A 60 -7.61 13.17 -10.47
N SER A 61 -8.85 12.82 -10.12
CA SER A 61 -9.68 13.71 -9.29
C SER A 61 -9.10 13.91 -7.90
N LYS A 62 -8.51 12.87 -7.29
CA LYS A 62 -7.82 12.99 -5.99
C LYS A 62 -6.56 13.84 -6.07
N LEU A 63 -5.71 13.64 -7.08
CA LEU A 63 -4.35 14.19 -7.10
C LEU A 63 -4.23 15.53 -7.83
N ALA A 64 -5.07 15.81 -8.82
CA ALA A 64 -4.97 16.99 -9.67
C ALA A 64 -6.12 18.00 -9.44
N ASP A 65 -7.36 17.52 -9.36
CA ASP A 65 -8.52 18.42 -9.37
C ASP A 65 -8.91 18.92 -7.98
N MET A 66 -8.72 18.10 -6.93
CA MET A 66 -9.20 18.40 -5.59
C MET A 66 -8.46 19.59 -4.97
N GLN A 67 -9.23 20.63 -4.60
CA GLN A 67 -8.72 21.83 -3.95
C GLN A 67 -9.21 21.90 -2.51
N PHE A 68 -8.29 22.20 -1.58
CA PHE A 68 -8.59 22.25 -0.16
C PHE A 68 -8.47 23.67 0.38
N HIS A 69 -9.32 24.01 1.36
CA HIS A 69 -9.23 25.29 2.04
C HIS A 69 -8.02 25.33 2.98
N PRO A 70 -7.26 26.44 3.02
CA PRO A 70 -6.20 26.66 4.01
C PRO A 70 -6.69 26.48 5.43
N VAL A 71 -5.78 26.12 6.34
CA VAL A 71 -6.11 25.84 7.74
C VAL A 71 -5.22 26.60 8.69
N THR A 72 -5.73 26.91 9.87
CA THR A 72 -5.01 27.69 10.88
C THR A 72 -4.48 26.79 11.99
N ASP A 73 -3.25 27.03 12.43
CA ASP A 73 -2.65 26.37 13.59
C ASP A 73 -3.02 27.05 14.93
N SER A 74 -2.55 26.51 16.05
CA SER A 74 -2.77 27.09 17.39
C SER A 74 -2.18 28.48 17.60
N LYS A 75 -1.26 28.92 16.72
CA LYS A 75 -0.62 30.24 16.76
C LYS A 75 -1.34 31.27 15.89
N GLY A 76 -2.42 30.89 15.21
CA GLY A 76 -3.13 31.76 14.27
C GLY A 76 -2.48 31.84 12.88
N THR A 77 -1.49 30.99 12.58
CA THR A 77 -0.81 30.98 11.28
C THR A 77 -1.64 30.23 10.26
N SER A 78 -1.93 30.86 9.12
CA SER A 78 -2.58 30.21 7.98
C SER A 78 -1.58 29.34 7.22
N LEU A 79 -1.90 28.06 7.06
CA LEU A 79 -1.10 27.06 6.37
C LEU A 79 -1.87 26.57 5.14
N PRO A 80 -1.18 26.33 4.00
CA PRO A 80 -1.80 25.72 2.84
C PRO A 80 -2.30 24.31 3.17
N MET A 81 -3.26 23.81 2.39
CA MET A 81 -3.79 22.46 2.57
C MET A 81 -3.78 21.72 1.24
N SER A 82 -3.39 20.44 1.27
CA SER A 82 -3.49 19.49 0.17
C SER A 82 -3.64 18.09 0.74
N PHE A 83 -4.09 17.13 -0.08
CA PHE A 83 -4.22 15.73 0.34
C PHE A 83 -2.93 15.22 1.01
N THR A 84 -1.78 15.49 0.37
CA THR A 84 -0.44 15.13 0.85
C THR A 84 -0.07 15.80 2.17
N LEU A 85 -0.34 17.11 2.31
CA LEU A 85 -0.02 17.84 3.54
C LEU A 85 -0.83 17.33 4.72
N TYR A 86 -2.09 16.97 4.48
CA TYR A 86 -2.91 16.33 5.50
C TYR A 86 -2.32 14.98 5.94
N GLU A 87 -2.09 14.05 5.01
CA GLU A 87 -1.61 12.71 5.33
C GLU A 87 -0.22 12.70 5.97
N ASN A 88 0.73 13.45 5.40
CA ASN A 88 2.13 13.37 5.79
C ASN A 88 2.47 14.23 7.01
N ARG A 89 1.71 15.31 7.27
CA ARG A 89 2.10 16.31 8.26
C ARG A 89 0.98 16.66 9.24
N TYR A 90 -0.20 17.00 8.75
CA TYR A 90 -1.22 17.58 9.63
C TYR A 90 -1.97 16.53 10.42
N ALA A 91 -2.27 15.35 9.88
CA ALA A 91 -2.98 14.30 10.61
C ALA A 91 -2.19 13.76 11.82
N SER A 92 -0.86 13.80 11.74
CA SER A 92 0.07 13.39 12.80
C SER A 92 0.68 14.58 13.57
N SER A 93 0.20 15.81 13.34
CA SER A 93 0.73 17.00 14.03
C SER A 93 0.57 16.88 15.55
N ARG A 94 1.45 17.51 16.31
CA ARG A 94 1.32 17.64 17.78
C ARG A 94 0.31 18.70 18.18
N ASP A 95 0.12 19.68 17.31
CA ASP A 95 -0.85 20.75 17.49
C ASP A 95 -2.27 20.23 17.25
N THR A 96 -3.04 20.10 18.33
CA THR A 96 -4.44 19.63 18.29
C THR A 96 -5.35 20.55 17.48
N THR A 97 -5.13 21.86 17.51
CA THR A 97 -5.90 22.84 16.71
C THR A 97 -5.63 22.60 15.24
N LEU A 98 -4.36 22.50 14.85
CA LEU A 98 -3.99 22.21 13.46
C LEU A 98 -4.57 20.87 12.98
N ARG A 99 -4.42 19.79 13.77
CA ARG A 99 -4.96 18.46 13.39
C ARG A 99 -6.46 18.50 13.12
N ARG A 100 -7.22 19.12 14.02
CA ARG A 100 -8.69 19.16 13.94
C ARG A 100 -9.18 20.07 12.82
N ASN A 101 -8.56 21.23 12.63
CA ASN A 101 -8.87 22.12 11.52
C ASN A 101 -8.53 21.48 10.16
N ALA A 102 -7.38 20.80 10.08
CA ALA A 102 -6.99 20.04 8.89
C ALA A 102 -7.97 18.91 8.58
N TYR A 103 -8.39 18.13 9.59
CA TYR A 103 -9.41 17.09 9.41
C TYR A 103 -10.76 17.66 8.94
N ALA A 104 -11.19 18.80 9.49
CA ALA A 104 -12.43 19.46 9.08
C ALA A 104 -12.36 19.90 7.61
N SER A 105 -11.33 20.66 7.22
CA SER A 105 -11.12 21.06 5.82
C SER A 105 -11.02 19.86 4.88
N PHE A 106 -10.30 18.81 5.30
CA PHE A 106 -10.14 17.59 4.52
C PHE A 106 -11.49 16.88 4.28
N THR A 107 -12.26 16.65 5.33
CA THR A 107 -13.55 15.94 5.22
C THR A 107 -14.64 16.76 4.55
N GLU A 108 -14.68 18.08 4.76
CA GLU A 108 -15.58 18.99 4.05
C GLU A 108 -15.29 18.99 2.54
N THR A 109 -14.01 19.07 2.17
CA THR A 109 -13.59 18.98 0.77
C THR A 109 -14.02 17.63 0.17
N LEU A 110 -13.71 16.50 0.83
CA LEU A 110 -14.13 15.18 0.35
C LEU A 110 -15.66 15.08 0.16
N ALA A 111 -16.44 15.69 1.07
CA ALA A 111 -17.89 15.67 0.98
C ALA A 111 -18.42 16.30 -0.31
N THR A 112 -17.75 17.32 -0.85
CA THR A 112 -18.13 17.94 -2.13
C THR A 112 -17.98 17.01 -3.34
N TYR A 113 -17.12 15.99 -3.25
CA TYR A 113 -16.89 15.00 -4.31
C TYR A 113 -17.66 13.68 -4.10
N THR A 114 -18.54 13.59 -3.09
CA THR A 114 -19.23 12.35 -2.70
C THR A 114 -19.92 11.66 -3.87
N ASN A 115 -20.68 12.39 -4.68
CA ASN A 115 -21.43 11.81 -5.81
C ASN A 115 -20.50 11.24 -6.88
N THR A 116 -19.44 11.96 -7.23
CA THR A 116 -18.45 11.54 -8.23
C THR A 116 -17.74 10.28 -7.76
N PHE A 117 -17.22 10.25 -6.54
CA PHE A 117 -16.52 9.08 -6.03
C PHE A 117 -17.45 7.90 -5.77
N ALA A 118 -18.70 8.13 -5.37
CA ALA A 118 -19.70 7.07 -5.28
C ALA A 118 -19.98 6.44 -6.64
N ALA A 119 -20.15 7.25 -7.70
CA ALA A 119 -20.37 6.74 -9.06
C ALA A 119 -19.15 5.97 -9.60
N VAL A 120 -17.94 6.48 -9.38
CA VAL A 120 -16.69 5.81 -9.76
C VAL A 120 -16.53 4.48 -9.03
N TYR A 121 -16.76 4.45 -7.72
CA TYR A 121 -16.70 3.22 -6.94
C TYR A 121 -17.77 2.20 -7.36
N ALA A 122 -18.99 2.66 -7.62
CA ALA A 122 -20.07 1.80 -8.13
C ALA A 122 -19.70 1.19 -9.49
N ALA A 123 -19.05 1.94 -10.38
CA ALA A 123 -18.57 1.42 -11.66
C ALA A 123 -17.48 0.35 -11.47
N GLU A 124 -16.53 0.55 -10.55
CA GLU A 124 -15.49 -0.43 -10.21
C GLU A 124 -16.09 -1.74 -9.67
N VAL A 125 -17.07 -1.62 -8.75
CA VAL A 125 -17.78 -2.77 -8.18
C VAL A 125 -18.60 -3.49 -9.26
N ALA A 126 -19.34 -2.76 -10.08
CA ALA A 126 -20.14 -3.32 -11.17
C ALA A 126 -19.27 -4.07 -12.19
N LYS A 127 -18.13 -3.49 -12.57
CA LYS A 127 -17.11 -4.14 -13.41
C LYS A 127 -16.65 -5.45 -12.79
N THR A 128 -16.26 -5.43 -11.52
CA THR A 128 -15.73 -6.61 -10.81
C THR A 128 -16.77 -7.72 -10.74
N ILE A 129 -18.03 -7.39 -10.44
CA ILE A 129 -19.15 -8.35 -10.43
C ILE A 129 -19.38 -8.94 -11.84
N ALA A 130 -19.37 -8.11 -12.88
CA ALA A 130 -19.57 -8.57 -14.25
C ALA A 130 -18.46 -9.53 -14.69
N LEU A 131 -17.19 -9.19 -14.42
CA LEU A 131 -16.05 -10.05 -14.74
C LEU A 131 -16.09 -11.37 -13.96
N ALA A 132 -16.40 -11.33 -12.66
CA ALA A 132 -16.55 -12.53 -11.84
C ALA A 132 -17.63 -13.48 -12.41
N LYS A 133 -18.81 -12.94 -12.76
CA LYS A 133 -19.91 -13.71 -13.36
C LYS A 133 -19.53 -14.30 -14.71
N LEU A 134 -18.94 -13.51 -15.61
CA LEU A 134 -18.51 -13.99 -16.93
C LEU A 134 -17.54 -15.16 -16.79
N ARG A 135 -16.62 -15.08 -15.84
CA ARG A 135 -15.61 -16.11 -15.55
C ARG A 135 -16.11 -17.24 -14.66
N GLY A 136 -17.41 -17.31 -14.37
CA GLY A 136 -18.03 -18.42 -13.64
C GLY A 136 -17.68 -18.52 -12.16
N TYR A 137 -17.25 -17.42 -11.51
CA TYR A 137 -17.11 -17.39 -10.05
C TYR A 137 -18.47 -17.23 -9.37
N LYS A 138 -18.58 -17.76 -8.15
CA LYS A 138 -19.79 -17.67 -7.32
C LYS A 138 -20.03 -16.25 -6.82
N SER A 139 -18.95 -15.47 -6.63
CA SER A 139 -19.02 -14.10 -6.15
C SER A 139 -17.82 -13.27 -6.63
N ALA A 140 -17.95 -11.95 -6.56
CA ALA A 140 -16.82 -11.04 -6.75
C ALA A 140 -15.71 -11.27 -5.70
N THR A 141 -16.06 -11.68 -4.49
CA THR A 141 -15.09 -12.02 -3.44
C THR A 141 -14.25 -13.23 -3.83
N GLU A 142 -14.87 -14.34 -4.27
CA GLU A 142 -14.14 -15.53 -4.73
C GLU A 142 -13.21 -15.18 -5.90
N TYR A 143 -13.69 -14.35 -6.84
CA TYR A 143 -12.89 -13.85 -7.95
C TYR A 143 -11.65 -13.07 -7.50
N MET A 144 -11.79 -12.12 -6.57
CA MET A 144 -10.68 -11.30 -6.08
C MET A 144 -9.70 -12.07 -5.18
N LEU A 145 -10.17 -13.08 -4.45
CA LEU A 145 -9.33 -13.88 -3.56
C LEU A 145 -8.50 -14.94 -4.29
N GLN A 146 -8.97 -15.45 -5.43
CA GLN A 146 -8.28 -16.53 -6.15
C GLN A 146 -6.84 -16.14 -6.55
N GLU A 147 -6.64 -14.93 -7.07
CA GLU A 147 -5.31 -14.46 -7.49
C GLU A 147 -4.33 -14.37 -6.32
N GLN A 148 -4.83 -14.11 -5.11
CA GLN A 148 -4.06 -14.05 -3.87
C GLN A 148 -3.87 -15.43 -3.22
N GLN A 149 -4.48 -16.49 -3.78
CA GLN A 149 -4.52 -17.84 -3.20
C GLN A 149 -5.09 -17.88 -1.78
N VAL A 150 -6.05 -16.99 -1.49
CA VAL A 150 -6.70 -16.88 -0.19
C VAL A 150 -8.04 -17.59 -0.24
N SER A 151 -8.33 -18.45 0.74
CA SER A 151 -9.66 -19.04 0.88
C SER A 151 -10.63 -18.02 1.49
N GLU A 152 -11.93 -18.17 1.20
CA GLU A 152 -12.97 -17.37 1.85
C GLU A 152 -12.96 -17.53 3.37
N SER A 153 -12.64 -18.73 3.88
CA SER A 153 -12.50 -18.97 5.32
C SER A 153 -11.33 -18.19 5.94
N MET A 154 -10.19 -18.08 5.27
CA MET A 154 -9.05 -17.27 5.73
C MET A 154 -9.44 -15.78 5.76
N TYR A 155 -10.11 -15.30 4.71
CA TYR A 155 -10.58 -13.93 4.63
C TYR A 155 -11.57 -13.59 5.77
N MET A 156 -12.58 -14.43 5.97
CA MET A 156 -13.58 -14.23 7.03
C MET A 156 -12.97 -14.33 8.43
N ASN A 157 -12.05 -15.26 8.65
CA ASN A 157 -11.34 -15.39 9.92
C ASN A 157 -10.56 -14.11 10.25
N GLN A 158 -9.88 -13.52 9.27
CA GLN A 158 -9.16 -12.25 9.46
C GLN A 158 -10.11 -11.11 9.85
N LEU A 159 -11.27 -11.01 9.18
CA LEU A 159 -12.29 -10.01 9.53
C LEU A 159 -12.83 -10.21 10.94
N ASP A 160 -13.17 -11.44 11.30
CA ASP A 160 -13.69 -11.77 12.62
C ASP A 160 -12.70 -11.42 13.73
N ILE A 161 -11.42 -11.77 13.56
CA ILE A 161 -10.37 -11.42 14.52
C ILE A 161 -10.23 -9.89 14.66
N ILE A 162 -10.25 -9.15 13.55
CA ILE A 162 -10.12 -7.67 13.59
C ILE A 162 -11.33 -7.05 14.31
N TYR A 163 -12.55 -7.44 13.94
CA TYR A 163 -13.77 -6.81 14.46
C TYR A 163 -14.11 -7.23 15.89
N LYS A 164 -13.82 -8.46 16.29
CA LYS A 164 -14.18 -9.00 17.60
C LYS A 164 -13.03 -8.93 18.59
N GLU A 165 -11.87 -9.47 18.24
CA GLU A 165 -10.75 -9.66 19.17
C GLU A 165 -9.87 -8.41 19.27
N LEU A 166 -9.53 -7.77 18.16
CA LEU A 166 -8.66 -6.59 18.15
C LEU A 166 -9.40 -5.31 18.59
N ALA A 167 -10.69 -5.18 18.27
CA ALA A 167 -11.46 -3.97 18.53
C ALA A 167 -11.46 -3.50 20.01
N PRO A 168 -11.62 -4.36 21.04
CA PRO A 168 -11.47 -3.97 22.44
C PRO A 168 -10.08 -3.36 22.75
N HIS A 169 -9.01 -3.92 22.19
CA HIS A 169 -7.65 -3.43 22.40
C HIS A 169 -7.45 -2.06 21.74
N MET A 170 -7.97 -1.86 20.53
CA MET A 170 -7.92 -0.56 19.84
C MET A 170 -8.71 0.53 20.59
N ARG A 171 -9.89 0.18 21.14
CA ARG A 171 -10.66 1.10 22.01
C ARG A 171 -9.90 1.43 23.29
N ARG A 172 -9.23 0.46 23.92
CA ARG A 172 -8.38 0.70 25.10
C ARG A 172 -7.20 1.60 24.75
N TYR A 173 -6.53 1.35 23.63
CA TYR A 173 -5.43 2.17 23.14
C TYR A 173 -5.85 3.63 22.91
N ALA A 174 -7.00 3.86 22.26
CA ALA A 174 -7.55 5.21 22.07
C ALA A 174 -7.81 5.92 23.40
N LYS A 175 -8.33 5.22 24.42
CA LYS A 175 -8.55 5.80 25.77
C LYS A 175 -7.23 6.15 26.48
N ILE A 176 -6.21 5.31 26.36
CA ILE A 176 -4.88 5.60 26.92
C ILE A 176 -4.30 6.85 26.26
N LYS A 177 -4.37 6.91 24.93
CA LYS A 177 -3.90 8.03 24.14
C LYS A 177 -4.64 9.32 24.48
N GLN A 178 -5.96 9.26 24.67
CA GLN A 178 -6.77 10.41 25.12
C GLN A 178 -6.23 11.00 26.42
N LYS A 179 -5.98 10.14 27.42
CA LYS A 179 -5.44 10.55 28.73
C LYS A 179 -4.04 11.15 28.59
N SER A 180 -3.17 10.50 27.81
CA SER A 180 -1.79 10.95 27.60
C SER A 180 -1.71 12.32 26.92
N LEU A 181 -2.60 12.56 25.94
CA LEU A 181 -2.69 13.81 25.20
C LEU A 181 -3.51 14.88 25.93
N LYS A 182 -4.04 14.58 27.12
CA LYS A 182 -4.90 15.47 27.92
C LYS A 182 -6.09 16.02 27.12
N LEU A 183 -6.72 15.17 26.32
CA LEU A 183 -7.88 15.54 25.50
C LEU A 183 -9.18 15.25 26.25
N ASP A 184 -10.09 16.23 26.30
CA ASP A 184 -11.43 16.03 26.87
C ASP A 184 -12.22 14.97 26.11
N ARG A 185 -12.05 14.94 24.78
CA ARG A 185 -12.65 13.95 23.88
C ARG A 185 -11.66 13.53 22.81
N MET A 186 -11.51 12.22 22.64
CA MET A 186 -10.82 11.62 21.49
C MET A 186 -11.72 11.67 20.25
N THR A 187 -11.18 12.19 19.15
CA THR A 187 -11.85 12.19 17.83
C THR A 187 -11.02 11.43 16.80
N TYR A 188 -11.56 11.20 15.61
CA TYR A 188 -10.81 10.57 14.52
C TYR A 188 -9.52 11.34 14.18
N ALA A 189 -9.58 12.68 14.21
CA ALA A 189 -8.44 13.56 13.96
C ALA A 189 -7.30 13.43 14.98
N ASP A 190 -7.54 12.78 16.12
CA ASP A 190 -6.56 12.62 17.19
C ASP A 190 -5.90 11.22 17.18
N LEU A 191 -6.41 10.28 16.38
CA LEU A 191 -5.94 8.89 16.37
C LEU A 191 -4.49 8.76 15.88
N LEU A 192 -4.00 9.67 15.05
CA LEU A 192 -2.63 9.66 14.53
C LEU A 192 -1.66 10.58 15.29
N ALA A 193 -2.15 11.36 16.26
CA ALA A 193 -1.33 12.24 17.07
C ALA A 193 -0.19 11.44 17.77
N PRO A 194 1.05 11.94 17.83
CA PRO A 194 2.12 11.25 18.53
C PRO A 194 1.88 11.32 20.05
N ILE A 195 2.08 10.20 20.75
CA ILE A 195 2.02 10.16 22.21
C ILE A 195 3.25 10.84 22.81
N ASP A 196 4.42 10.54 22.24
CA ASP A 196 5.68 11.14 22.65
C ASP A 196 5.88 12.49 21.93
N THR A 197 5.94 13.54 22.74
CA THR A 197 6.19 14.91 22.34
C THR A 197 7.66 15.32 22.54
N SER A 198 8.58 14.38 22.67
CA SER A 198 10.01 14.69 22.88
C SER A 198 10.93 14.16 21.78
N ALA A 199 10.42 13.32 20.87
CA ALA A 199 11.22 12.76 19.78
C ALA A 199 11.94 13.85 18.97
N PRO A 200 13.28 13.81 18.88
CA PRO A 200 14.06 14.79 18.13
C PRO A 200 13.81 14.64 16.63
N GLN A 201 14.02 15.73 15.89
CA GLN A 201 14.12 15.66 14.45
C GLN A 201 15.38 14.86 14.07
N THR A 202 15.29 14.06 13.01
CA THR A 202 16.38 13.22 12.53
C THR A 202 16.71 13.54 11.08
N THR A 203 18.00 13.49 10.73
CA THR A 203 18.43 13.61 9.33
C THR A 203 18.44 12.24 8.66
N PHE A 204 18.32 12.23 7.34
CA PHE A 204 18.49 10.99 6.57
C PHE A 204 19.84 10.32 6.86
N THR A 205 20.91 11.11 6.98
CA THR A 205 22.26 10.63 7.30
C THR A 205 22.31 9.94 8.67
N ASP A 206 21.72 10.55 9.71
CA ASP A 206 21.70 9.95 11.05
C ASP A 206 20.88 8.66 11.07
N SER A 207 19.81 8.59 10.27
CA SER A 207 18.95 7.41 10.18
C SER A 207 19.67 6.18 9.64
N LYS A 208 20.71 6.33 8.81
CA LYS A 208 21.46 5.20 8.24
C LYS A 208 22.06 4.33 9.33
N LYS A 209 22.73 4.96 10.30
CA LYS A 209 23.36 4.26 11.42
C LYS A 209 22.32 3.54 12.27
N VAL A 210 21.23 4.24 12.61
CA VAL A 210 20.12 3.66 13.39
C VAL A 210 19.53 2.44 12.69
N LEU A 211 19.35 2.50 11.37
CA LEU A 211 18.81 1.38 10.60
C LEU A 211 19.76 0.17 10.57
N LEU A 212 21.05 0.39 10.33
CA LEU A 212 22.04 -0.69 10.31
C LEU A 212 22.13 -1.38 11.68
N GLU A 213 22.20 -0.61 12.76
CA GLU A 213 22.20 -1.14 14.13
C GLU A 213 20.90 -1.90 14.45
N ALA A 214 19.73 -1.34 14.11
CA ALA A 214 18.44 -1.97 14.41
C ALA A 214 18.20 -3.27 13.62
N LEU A 215 18.76 -3.38 12.43
CA LEU A 215 18.58 -4.53 11.52
C LEU A 215 19.72 -5.55 11.60
N GLU A 216 20.71 -5.35 12.47
CA GLU A 216 21.83 -6.29 12.67
C GLU A 216 21.35 -7.71 13.00
N ILE A 217 20.25 -7.83 13.75
CA ILE A 217 19.64 -9.12 14.12
C ILE A 217 19.17 -9.95 12.92
N MET A 218 18.98 -9.34 11.75
CA MET A 218 18.58 -10.01 10.52
C MET A 218 19.74 -10.80 9.87
N GLY A 219 20.96 -10.63 10.37
CA GLY A 219 22.14 -11.36 9.92
C GLY A 219 22.94 -10.65 8.82
N PRO A 220 24.16 -11.13 8.55
CA PRO A 220 25.16 -10.42 7.75
C PRO A 220 24.77 -10.26 6.28
N GLU A 221 24.07 -11.24 5.68
CA GLU A 221 23.65 -11.17 4.27
C GLU A 221 22.63 -10.05 4.04
N TYR A 222 21.60 -9.98 4.90
CA TYR A 222 20.61 -8.92 4.84
C TYR A 222 21.25 -7.55 5.12
N HIS A 223 22.12 -7.47 6.14
CA HIS A 223 22.81 -6.24 6.49
C HIS A 223 23.66 -5.69 5.33
N ALA A 224 24.36 -6.54 4.58
CA ALA A 224 25.14 -6.14 3.41
C ALA A 224 24.27 -5.48 2.32
N ILE A 225 23.07 -6.02 2.06
CA ILE A 225 22.12 -5.43 1.09
C ILE A 225 21.68 -4.03 1.53
N ILE A 226 21.34 -3.87 2.81
CA ILE A 226 20.89 -2.58 3.34
C ILE A 226 22.02 -1.55 3.31
N GLU A 227 23.23 -1.94 3.71
CA GLU A 227 24.41 -1.08 3.67
C GLU A 227 24.72 -0.64 2.24
N GLU A 228 24.64 -1.55 1.27
CA GLU A 228 24.82 -1.24 -0.14
C GLU A 228 23.78 -0.20 -0.60
N GLY A 229 22.50 -0.42 -0.32
CA GLY A 229 21.45 0.48 -0.77
C GLY A 229 21.48 1.86 -0.11
N LEU A 230 21.88 1.93 1.16
CA LEU A 230 22.07 3.18 1.89
C LEU A 230 23.26 4.00 1.35
N ASN A 231 24.28 3.34 0.79
CA ASN A 231 25.51 4.00 0.32
C ASN A 231 25.54 4.22 -1.20
N ASN A 232 24.75 3.49 -1.99
CA ASN A 232 24.78 3.52 -3.45
C ASN A 232 23.54 4.16 -4.10
N ARG A 233 22.92 5.14 -3.42
CA ARG A 233 21.83 5.98 -3.96
C ARG A 233 20.58 5.20 -4.40
N TRP A 234 20.23 4.11 -3.71
CA TRP A 234 18.97 3.41 -3.99
C TRP A 234 17.76 4.24 -3.57
N VAL A 235 17.95 5.19 -2.65
CA VAL A 235 16.88 6.00 -2.06
C VAL A 235 16.80 7.39 -2.70
N ASP A 236 15.69 7.67 -3.37
CA ASP A 236 15.29 9.03 -3.73
C ASP A 236 14.40 9.61 -2.61
N TYR A 237 15.02 10.34 -1.67
CA TYR A 237 14.36 10.86 -0.46
C TYR A 237 13.99 12.36 -0.53
N GLY A 238 14.40 13.07 -1.59
CA GLY A 238 14.21 14.52 -1.70
C GLY A 238 12.76 14.90 -1.98
N ASP A 239 12.30 16.01 -1.40
CA ASP A 239 10.98 16.58 -1.69
C ASP A 239 11.03 17.46 -2.96
N ASN A 240 10.08 17.26 -3.88
CA ASN A 240 9.98 18.06 -5.10
C ASN A 240 8.54 18.09 -5.65
N ILE A 241 8.23 19.16 -6.40
CA ILE A 241 6.90 19.39 -6.98
C ILE A 241 6.60 18.31 -8.02
N GLY A 242 5.46 17.63 -7.87
CA GLY A 242 5.01 16.58 -8.78
C GLY A 242 5.43 15.16 -8.37
N LYS A 243 6.17 15.00 -7.27
CA LYS A 243 6.53 13.68 -6.73
C LYS A 243 5.28 12.95 -6.21
N SER A 244 5.24 11.64 -6.42
CA SER A 244 4.23 10.76 -5.83
C SER A 244 4.32 10.74 -4.30
N THR A 245 3.20 10.54 -3.62
CA THR A 245 3.10 10.55 -2.15
C THR A 245 3.35 9.18 -1.54
N GLY A 246 4.00 9.11 -0.37
CA GLY A 246 4.20 7.88 0.38
C GLY A 246 5.64 7.35 0.28
N GLY A 247 5.80 6.06 0.52
CA GLY A 247 7.04 5.31 0.34
C GLY A 247 6.78 4.09 -0.55
N PHE A 248 7.69 3.79 -1.48
CA PHE A 248 7.62 2.58 -2.31
C PHE A 248 9.01 2.04 -2.62
N CYS A 249 9.09 0.72 -2.76
CA CYS A 249 10.23 -0.01 -3.27
C CYS A 249 9.85 -0.69 -4.59
N SER A 250 10.71 -0.55 -5.59
CA SER A 250 10.61 -1.26 -6.87
C SER A 250 11.92 -1.98 -7.17
N SER A 251 11.84 -3.27 -7.45
CA SER A 251 13.01 -4.13 -7.64
C SER A 251 12.93 -4.85 -8.98
N PRO A 252 13.25 -4.17 -10.10
CA PRO A 252 13.22 -4.80 -11.42
C PRO A 252 14.27 -5.92 -11.49
N TYR A 253 13.92 -7.04 -12.12
CA TYR A 253 14.79 -8.22 -12.18
C TYR A 253 16.15 -7.90 -12.81
N GLY A 254 17.23 -8.30 -12.14
CA GLY A 254 18.59 -8.11 -12.62
C GLY A 254 19.17 -6.71 -12.36
N ALA A 255 18.43 -5.86 -11.66
CA ALA A 255 18.92 -4.58 -11.16
C ALA A 255 18.75 -4.49 -9.64
N HIS A 256 19.42 -3.52 -9.04
CA HIS A 256 19.22 -3.22 -7.62
C HIS A 256 17.83 -2.62 -7.37
N SER A 257 17.41 -2.63 -6.10
CA SER A 257 16.14 -2.02 -5.71
C SER A 257 16.21 -0.48 -5.77
N TYR A 258 15.08 0.14 -6.08
CA TYR A 258 14.88 1.59 -6.05
C TYR A 258 13.82 1.92 -5.01
N ILE A 259 14.16 2.81 -4.09
CA ILE A 259 13.29 3.26 -3.01
C ILE A 259 12.94 4.72 -3.26
N LEU A 260 11.65 5.04 -3.28
CA LEU A 260 11.16 6.41 -3.31
C LEU A 260 10.48 6.71 -1.98
N MET A 261 10.86 7.84 -1.37
CA MET A 261 10.14 8.41 -0.24
C MET A 261 10.32 9.92 -0.21
N THR A 262 9.59 10.61 0.68
CA THR A 262 9.86 12.02 0.99
C THR A 262 10.28 12.12 2.45
N TRP A 263 11.51 12.60 2.69
CA TRP A 263 12.02 12.77 4.05
C TRP A 263 11.46 14.04 4.70
N THR A 264 10.76 13.90 5.81
CA THR A 264 10.13 15.00 6.56
C THR A 264 10.78 15.26 7.92
N GLY A 265 11.84 14.51 8.27
CA GLY A 265 12.63 14.74 9.48
C GLY A 265 12.12 14.07 10.75
N ASP A 266 11.11 13.21 10.68
CA ASP A 266 10.54 12.54 11.86
C ASP A 266 10.90 11.05 11.95
N ILE A 267 10.67 10.45 13.12
CA ILE A 267 10.95 9.04 13.36
C ILE A 267 10.11 8.10 12.49
N ARG A 268 8.96 8.55 11.97
CA ARG A 268 8.16 7.74 11.05
C ARG A 268 8.87 7.59 9.71
N ASN A 269 9.69 8.57 9.31
CA ASN A 269 10.53 8.40 8.12
C ASN A 269 11.58 7.30 8.31
N ILE A 270 12.15 7.11 9.50
CA ILE A 270 13.06 5.98 9.78
C ILE A 270 12.30 4.66 9.62
N LEU A 271 11.09 4.56 10.19
CA LEU A 271 10.26 3.35 10.07
C LEU A 271 9.83 3.08 8.62
N THR A 272 9.51 4.13 7.87
CA THR A 272 9.19 4.02 6.43
C THR A 272 10.41 3.53 5.67
N LEU A 273 11.58 4.10 5.93
CA LEU A 273 12.82 3.66 5.29
C LEU A 273 13.17 2.21 5.64
N ALA A 274 12.99 1.80 6.90
CA ALA A 274 13.11 0.40 7.32
C ALA A 274 12.13 -0.52 6.58
N HIS A 275 10.89 -0.08 6.40
CA HIS A 275 9.87 -0.82 5.65
C HIS A 275 10.28 -1.02 4.19
N GLU A 276 10.72 0.05 3.51
CA GLU A 276 11.16 -0.05 2.11
C GLU A 276 12.43 -0.88 1.96
N PHE A 277 13.35 -0.81 2.91
CA PHE A 277 14.51 -1.72 2.94
C PHE A 277 14.14 -3.15 3.27
N GLY A 278 13.03 -3.39 3.97
CA GLY A 278 12.38 -4.71 4.09
C GLY A 278 12.05 -5.30 2.73
N HIS A 279 11.39 -4.52 1.87
CA HIS A 279 11.10 -4.91 0.49
C HIS A 279 12.39 -5.11 -0.32
N ALA A 280 13.33 -4.17 -0.25
CA ALA A 280 14.59 -4.27 -0.97
C ALA A 280 15.35 -5.55 -0.58
N GLY A 281 15.50 -5.82 0.72
CA GLY A 281 16.13 -7.04 1.22
C GLY A 281 15.42 -8.30 0.74
N HIS A 282 14.09 -8.37 0.87
CA HIS A 282 13.29 -9.48 0.34
C HIS A 282 13.58 -9.72 -1.14
N PHE A 283 13.45 -8.70 -1.99
CA PHE A 283 13.56 -8.85 -3.43
C PHE A 283 14.99 -9.11 -3.89
N MET A 284 15.99 -8.51 -3.25
CA MET A 284 17.39 -8.80 -3.56
C MET A 284 17.74 -10.25 -3.22
N LEU A 285 17.27 -10.77 -2.08
CA LEU A 285 17.45 -12.19 -1.70
C LEU A 285 16.67 -13.15 -2.60
N SER A 286 15.46 -12.77 -3.02
CA SER A 286 14.66 -13.60 -3.92
C SER A 286 15.27 -13.70 -5.32
N GLN A 287 16.00 -12.65 -5.75
CA GLN A 287 16.74 -12.63 -7.01
C GLN A 287 18.12 -13.28 -6.91
N SER A 288 18.72 -13.34 -5.71
CA SER A 288 20.05 -13.92 -5.49
C SER A 288 20.06 -15.44 -5.49
N ILE A 289 18.89 -16.09 -5.57
CA ILE A 289 18.78 -17.53 -5.77
C ILE A 289 19.35 -17.85 -7.16
N LYS A 290 20.63 -18.23 -7.15
CA LYS A 290 21.35 -18.77 -8.31
C LYS A 290 20.64 -20.03 -8.77
N SER A 291 20.28 -20.07 -10.05
CA SER A 291 20.07 -21.29 -10.83
C SER A 291 21.27 -22.22 -10.72
#